data_AF-A0A212KCT9-F1
#
_entry.id   AF-A0A212KCT9-F1
#
_cell.length_a   1.000
_cell.length_b   1.000
_cell.length_c   1.000
_cell.angle_alpha   90.00
_cell.angle_beta   90.00
_cell.angle_gamma   90.00
#
_symmetry.space_group_name_H-M   'P 1'
#
loop_
_entity.id
_entity.type
_entity.pdbx_description
1 polymer ?
#
loop_
_entity_poly.entity_id
_entity_poly.type
_entity_poly.pdbx_seq_one_letter_code
_entity_poly.pdbx_strand_id
1 'polypeptide(L)'
;MPRFHLVTLFPEFFESPLSTALMGRAREAGIVECSFHDPRQFSTDKHRHVDDRPYGGGPGMVMQGEPLARALRSIERPGRMLFMAPGGRPLTQDMVRDLAHEEDLTIVCGRYEGIDARLLQLFPLEPVSVGDIVLNGGESAALSVLEAVARLMPGFMGKEESGDDESFSHGLLEYPHYTRPESLEGLSVPEVLQSGDHARIAQWRRQESVRATLRMRPEMLNEAPLYREDVQTLAETPRDRPGRNLSFCLVHYPVSLGPKKIGASSLTNLDIHDIARISRSYAMGSFYPVTPLRDQLRVLEEILRHWTRGPGGTGNADRAQALGLVQPATSLEEAVAHMTAQHGTRPRLVASSAVWPAKGKASQPGRMPMTPRDVRRWCDQGPVMLCLGTAQGLAPEVLEQCEGTLRPVRFLGYNHLSVRSAAAILADRILGDYY
;
A
#
# COMPACT_ATOMS: atom_id res chain seq x y z
N MET A 1 -5.92 16.93 33.05
CA MET A 1 -5.82 17.93 31.96
C MET A 1 -4.67 17.48 31.10
N PRO A 2 -4.90 17.17 29.82
CA PRO A 2 -3.87 16.58 28.99
C PRO A 2 -2.70 17.54 28.79
N ARG A 3 -1.49 17.07 29.07
CA ARG A 3 -0.25 17.85 29.00
C ARG A 3 0.72 17.24 28.00
N PHE A 4 1.21 18.08 27.10
CA PHE A 4 2.25 17.72 26.15
C PHE A 4 3.62 18.16 26.66
N HIS A 5 4.57 17.24 26.75
CA HIS A 5 5.96 17.52 27.06
C HIS A 5 6.79 17.41 25.78
N LEU A 6 7.24 18.54 25.23
CA LEU A 6 8.02 18.57 24.01
C LEU A 6 9.51 18.62 24.34
N VAL A 7 10.22 17.53 24.05
CA VAL A 7 11.68 17.45 24.22
C VAL A 7 12.32 17.83 22.90
N THR A 8 12.82 19.05 22.80
CA THR A 8 13.25 19.66 21.52
C THR A 8 14.39 20.66 21.70
N LEU A 9 15.28 20.76 20.72
CA LEU A 9 16.31 21.80 20.65
C LEU A 9 15.75 23.16 20.22
N PHE A 10 14.52 23.21 19.69
CA PHE A 10 13.92 24.42 19.15
C PHE A 10 12.51 24.65 19.71
N PRO A 11 12.36 24.99 21.01
CA PRO A 11 11.07 25.36 21.59
C PRO A 11 10.34 26.46 20.81
N GLU A 12 11.08 27.42 20.27
CA GLU A 12 10.59 28.55 19.47
C GLU A 12 9.83 28.12 18.21
N PHE A 13 10.08 26.92 17.69
CA PHE A 13 9.39 26.36 16.52
C PHE A 13 7.88 26.22 16.75
N PHE A 14 7.46 26.06 18.01
CA PHE A 14 6.08 25.82 18.39
C PHE A 14 5.32 27.09 18.79
N GLU A 15 5.98 28.24 18.90
CA GLU A 15 5.34 29.48 19.39
C GLU A 15 4.14 29.90 18.53
N SER A 16 4.32 29.99 17.22
CA SER A 16 3.26 30.41 16.29
C SER A 16 2.13 29.37 16.17
N PRO A 17 2.42 28.07 15.92
CA PRO A 17 1.36 27.06 15.85
C PRO A 17 0.54 26.93 17.13
N LEU A 18 1.17 27.05 18.30
CA LEU A 18 0.48 26.95 19.59
C LEU A 18 -0.21 28.25 20.03
N SER A 19 -0.05 29.36 19.32
CA SER A 19 -0.74 30.63 19.63
C SER A 19 -1.84 30.98 18.63
N THR A 20 -2.02 30.17 17.58
CA THR A 20 -2.91 30.48 16.46
C THR A 20 -4.20 29.65 16.49
N ALA A 21 -5.30 30.25 16.00
CA ALA A 21 -6.58 29.59 15.71
C ALA A 21 -7.17 28.76 16.89
N LEU A 22 -7.57 27.52 16.65
CA LEU A 22 -8.18 26.64 17.67
C LEU A 22 -7.17 26.25 18.76
N MET A 23 -5.91 26.04 18.40
CA MET A 23 -4.87 25.67 19.37
C MET A 23 -4.62 26.78 20.39
N GLY A 24 -4.51 28.03 19.93
CA GLY A 24 -4.39 29.19 20.83
C GLY A 24 -5.57 29.30 21.80
N ARG A 25 -6.81 29.21 21.28
CA ARG A 25 -8.02 29.19 22.11
C ARG A 25 -8.06 28.03 23.09
N ALA A 26 -7.64 26.84 22.67
CA ALA A 26 -7.59 25.66 23.54
C ALA A 26 -6.60 25.83 24.69
N ARG A 27 -5.45 26.47 24.45
CA ARG A 27 -4.48 26.79 25.50
C ARG A 27 -4.98 27.87 26.45
N GLU A 28 -5.60 28.94 25.95
CA GLU A 28 -6.22 29.99 26.77
C GLU A 28 -7.34 29.45 27.66
N ALA A 29 -8.12 28.49 27.14
CA ALA A 29 -9.19 27.82 27.87
C ALA A 29 -8.69 26.71 28.82
N GLY A 30 -7.38 26.42 28.86
CA GLY A 30 -6.81 25.35 29.68
C GLY A 30 -7.23 23.94 29.23
N ILE A 31 -7.56 23.76 27.95
CA ILE A 31 -7.85 22.44 27.37
C ILE A 31 -6.54 21.71 27.05
N VAL A 32 -5.53 22.45 26.57
CA VAL A 32 -4.22 21.93 26.18
C VAL A 32 -3.12 22.66 26.95
N GLU A 33 -2.22 21.92 27.58
CA GLU A 33 -1.00 22.45 28.17
C GLU A 33 0.23 21.91 27.45
N CYS A 34 1.24 22.75 27.21
CA CYS A 34 2.50 22.36 26.61
C CYS A 34 3.67 22.85 27.45
N SER A 35 4.65 21.98 27.67
CA SER A 35 5.94 22.32 28.29
C SER A 35 7.09 21.92 27.38
N PHE A 36 8.20 22.65 27.49
CA PHE A 36 9.36 22.47 26.62
C PHE A 36 10.58 22.09 27.44
N HIS A 37 11.28 21.05 26.99
CA HIS A 37 12.47 20.52 27.64
C HIS A 37 13.59 20.52 26.61
N ASP A 38 14.49 21.49 26.70
CA ASP A 38 15.61 21.63 25.77
C ASP A 38 16.84 20.86 26.26
N PRO A 39 17.26 19.76 25.59
CA PRO A 39 18.46 19.00 25.96
C PRO A 39 19.72 19.85 26.16
N ARG A 40 19.86 21.02 25.51
CA ARG A 40 21.00 21.94 25.72
C ARG A 40 21.10 22.42 27.15
N GLN A 41 19.98 22.54 27.85
CA GLN A 41 19.93 22.95 29.27
C GLN A 41 20.45 21.85 30.21
N PHE A 42 20.52 20.61 29.73
CA PHE A 42 20.99 19.44 30.48
C PHE A 42 22.37 18.95 30.02
N SER A 43 23.02 19.70 29.13
CA SER A 43 24.40 19.41 28.74
C SER A 43 25.37 19.83 29.84
N THR A 44 26.37 19.00 30.09
CA THR A 44 27.51 19.31 30.98
C THR A 44 28.65 20.01 30.24
N ASP A 45 28.54 20.15 28.92
CA ASP A 45 29.49 20.88 28.11
C ASP A 45 29.33 22.40 28.28
N LYS A 46 30.45 23.13 28.31
CA LYS A 46 30.46 24.59 28.52
C LYS A 46 29.75 25.34 27.38
N HIS A 47 29.80 24.80 26.17
CA HIS A 47 29.15 25.35 24.98
C HIS A 47 27.76 24.77 24.75
N ARG A 48 27.26 23.94 25.69
CA ARG A 48 25.97 23.24 25.61
C ARG A 48 25.82 22.41 24.34
N HIS A 49 26.92 21.81 23.88
CA HIS A 49 26.85 20.83 22.79
C HIS A 49 25.98 19.63 23.19
N VAL A 50 25.23 19.13 22.22
CA VAL A 50 24.24 18.05 22.38
C VAL A 50 24.32 17.03 21.25
N ASP A 51 25.35 17.11 20.41
CA ASP A 51 25.59 16.23 19.28
C ASP A 51 27.07 15.81 19.22
N ASP A 52 27.32 14.63 18.65
CA ASP A 52 28.68 14.12 18.42
C ASP A 52 28.72 13.23 17.17
N ARG A 53 29.94 12.87 16.72
CA ARG A 53 30.15 11.99 15.57
C ARG A 53 29.64 10.58 15.84
N PRO A 54 29.01 9.91 14.85
CA PRO A 54 28.57 8.53 15.00
C PRO A 54 29.74 7.55 15.15
N TYR A 55 29.61 6.58 16.05
CA TYR A 55 30.45 5.39 16.03
C TYR A 55 30.27 4.62 14.71
N GLY A 56 31.36 4.08 14.16
CA GLY A 56 31.36 3.41 12.85
C GLY A 56 31.67 4.35 11.67
N GLY A 57 31.78 5.66 11.92
CA GLY A 57 32.02 6.66 10.88
C GLY A 57 30.77 6.95 10.04
N GLY A 58 30.94 7.71 8.96
CA GLY A 58 29.85 8.23 8.13
C GLY A 58 29.69 9.75 8.25
N PRO A 59 28.90 10.36 7.35
CA PRO A 59 28.57 11.79 7.44
C PRO A 59 27.59 12.06 8.59
N GLY A 60 27.47 13.32 8.99
CA GLY A 60 26.48 13.79 9.94
C GLY A 60 26.89 13.70 11.42
N MET A 61 25.93 14.01 12.29
CA MET A 61 26.07 14.04 13.75
C MET A 61 24.90 13.26 14.36
N VAL A 62 25.05 12.78 15.59
CA VAL A 62 24.00 12.09 16.35
C VAL A 62 23.79 12.84 17.66
N MET A 63 22.54 13.04 18.08
CA MET A 63 22.26 13.64 19.38
C MET A 63 22.80 12.77 20.51
N GLN A 64 23.56 13.40 21.41
CA GLN A 64 24.15 12.76 22.56
C GLN A 64 23.08 12.18 23.49
N GLY A 65 23.31 10.96 23.97
CA GLY A 65 22.37 10.28 24.86
C GLY A 65 22.19 10.96 26.21
N GLU A 66 23.26 11.45 26.84
CA GLU A 66 23.22 11.94 28.22
C GLU A 66 22.39 13.23 28.41
N PRO A 67 22.56 14.31 27.63
CA PRO A 67 21.71 15.50 27.76
C PRO A 67 20.23 15.17 27.53
N LEU A 68 19.93 14.32 26.56
CA LEU A 68 18.56 13.91 26.24
C LEU A 68 17.96 13.03 27.36
N ALA A 69 18.73 12.09 27.91
CA ALA A 69 18.32 11.28 29.05
C ALA A 69 18.03 12.12 30.30
N ARG A 70 18.83 13.15 30.56
CA ARG A 70 18.61 14.08 31.67
C ARG A 70 17.34 14.93 31.47
N ALA A 71 17.10 15.41 30.24
CA ALA A 71 15.85 16.11 29.90
C ALA A 71 14.61 15.21 30.08
N LEU A 72 14.69 13.94 29.69
CA LEU A 72 13.59 12.99 29.90
C LEU A 72 13.34 12.72 31.39
N ARG A 73 14.41 12.58 32.19
CA ARG A 73 14.30 12.34 33.64
C ARG A 73 13.79 13.54 34.44
N SER A 74 13.87 14.76 33.91
CA SER A 74 13.32 15.94 34.59
C SER A 74 11.80 16.04 34.50
N ILE A 75 11.15 15.22 33.67
CA ILE A 75 9.71 15.21 33.52
C ILE A 75 9.13 14.26 34.60
N GLU A 76 8.50 14.82 35.64
CA GLU A 76 7.97 14.04 36.77
C GLU A 76 6.87 13.05 36.35
N ARG A 77 6.00 13.48 35.42
CA ARG A 77 4.90 12.69 34.86
C ARG A 77 5.05 12.67 33.34
N PRO A 78 5.94 11.83 32.80
CA PRO A 78 6.18 11.85 31.36
C PRO A 78 5.05 11.24 30.55
N GLY A 79 4.17 10.48 31.21
CA GLY A 79 3.14 9.68 30.55
C GLY A 79 3.72 8.80 29.46
N ARG A 80 2.99 8.66 28.35
CA ARG A 80 3.47 7.91 27.19
C ARG A 80 4.54 8.70 26.44
N MET A 81 5.63 8.05 26.03
CA MET A 81 6.76 8.72 25.38
C MET A 81 6.87 8.33 23.90
N LEU A 82 6.72 9.30 23.01
CA LEU A 82 6.87 9.12 21.57
C LEU A 82 8.23 9.67 21.10
N PHE A 83 8.86 8.98 20.16
CA PHE A 83 10.04 9.47 19.46
C PHE A 83 9.73 9.65 17.98
N MET A 84 9.82 10.87 17.48
CA MET A 84 9.55 11.16 16.07
C MET A 84 10.70 10.65 15.20
N ALA A 85 10.44 9.57 14.45
CA ALA A 85 11.44 8.89 13.64
C ALA A 85 10.81 8.25 12.39
N PRO A 86 11.45 8.39 11.20
CA PRO A 86 10.90 7.85 9.95
C PRO A 86 10.80 6.31 9.96
N GLY A 87 11.64 5.62 10.74
CA GLY A 87 11.56 4.16 10.92
C GLY A 87 10.51 3.71 11.95
N GLY A 88 9.75 4.63 12.53
CA GLY A 88 8.72 4.33 13.53
C GLY A 88 7.43 3.78 12.94
N ARG A 89 6.52 3.36 13.81
CA ARG A 89 5.17 2.94 13.41
C ARG A 89 4.45 4.14 12.75
N PRO A 90 3.83 3.96 11.57
CA PRO A 90 3.07 5.05 10.94
C PRO A 90 1.98 5.59 11.87
N LEU A 91 1.86 6.90 11.96
CA LEU A 91 0.77 7.57 12.67
C LEU A 91 -0.55 7.31 11.93
N THR A 92 -1.50 6.72 12.63
CA THR A 92 -2.85 6.44 12.12
C THR A 92 -3.90 7.12 12.99
N GLN A 93 -5.12 7.30 12.47
CA GLN A 93 -6.21 7.90 13.25
C GLN A 93 -6.55 7.08 14.49
N ASP A 94 -6.43 5.75 14.43
CA ASP A 94 -6.61 4.89 15.60
C ASP A 94 -5.53 5.12 16.66
N MET A 95 -4.26 5.30 16.25
CA MET A 95 -3.20 5.68 17.19
C MET A 95 -3.49 7.06 17.81
N VAL A 96 -3.99 8.02 17.03
CA VAL A 96 -4.34 9.35 17.53
C VAL A 96 -5.47 9.26 18.57
N ARG A 97 -6.49 8.44 18.32
CA ARG A 97 -7.57 8.16 19.30
C ARG A 97 -7.02 7.54 20.58
N ASP A 98 -6.15 6.53 20.47
CA ASP A 98 -5.49 5.92 21.64
C ASP A 98 -4.72 6.98 22.44
N LEU A 99 -3.93 7.81 21.77
CA LEU A 99 -3.12 8.86 22.40
C LEU A 99 -3.97 9.96 23.06
N ALA A 100 -5.17 10.24 22.55
CA ALA A 100 -6.06 11.25 23.11
C ALA A 100 -6.62 10.89 24.49
N HIS A 101 -6.50 9.61 24.90
CA HIS A 101 -6.88 9.16 26.24
C HIS A 101 -5.77 9.37 27.29
N GLU A 102 -4.56 9.76 26.87
CA GLU A 102 -3.43 9.98 27.79
C GLU A 102 -3.54 11.33 28.51
N GLU A 103 -3.28 11.35 29.82
CA GLU A 103 -3.22 12.59 30.60
C GLU A 103 -1.90 13.35 30.40
N ASP A 104 -0.81 12.65 30.15
CA ASP A 104 0.50 13.25 29.86
C ASP A 104 1.09 12.54 28.63
N LEU A 105 1.62 13.31 27.68
CA LEU A 105 2.26 12.79 26.48
C LEU A 105 3.60 13.49 26.25
N THR A 106 4.69 12.73 26.31
CA THR A 106 6.02 13.22 25.98
C THR A 106 6.33 12.94 24.51
N ILE A 107 6.78 13.96 23.77
CA ILE A 107 7.17 13.83 22.36
C ILE A 107 8.61 14.30 22.19
N VAL A 108 9.49 13.38 21.79
CA VAL A 108 10.91 13.61 21.57
C VAL A 108 11.16 13.96 20.11
N CYS A 109 11.72 15.15 19.88
CA CYS A 109 12.10 15.65 18.57
C CYS A 109 13.58 15.33 18.30
N GLY A 110 13.85 14.32 17.47
CA GLY A 110 15.20 14.04 16.99
C GLY A 110 15.71 15.09 16.00
N ARG A 111 17.03 15.26 15.94
CA ARG A 111 17.76 16.10 14.98
C ARG A 111 18.96 15.36 14.43
N TYR A 112 19.60 15.95 13.41
CA TYR A 112 20.77 15.38 12.74
C TYR A 112 20.44 13.98 12.16
N GLU A 113 21.31 12.98 12.32
CA GLU A 113 21.04 11.60 11.91
C GLU A 113 20.08 10.85 12.88
N GLY A 114 19.74 11.47 14.02
CA GLY A 114 18.86 10.91 15.04
C GLY A 114 19.42 11.02 16.45
N ILE A 115 18.91 10.18 17.34
CA ILE A 115 19.33 10.10 18.75
C ILE A 115 20.17 8.85 19.00
N ASP A 116 20.97 8.84 20.06
CA ASP A 116 21.68 7.65 20.49
C ASP A 116 20.71 6.48 20.74
N ALA A 117 20.88 5.38 20.01
CA ALA A 117 19.96 4.23 20.03
C ALA A 117 19.82 3.57 21.41
N ARG A 118 20.78 3.77 22.33
CA ARG A 118 20.69 3.25 23.70
C ARG A 118 19.56 3.89 24.48
N LEU A 119 19.08 5.09 24.10
CA LEU A 119 17.94 5.74 24.73
C LEU A 119 16.66 4.90 24.63
N LEU A 120 16.46 4.16 23.53
CA LEU A 120 15.31 3.26 23.38
C LEU A 120 15.39 2.03 24.32
N GLN A 121 16.57 1.75 24.89
CA GLN A 121 16.75 0.70 25.90
C GLN A 121 16.58 1.24 27.33
N LEU A 122 16.79 2.54 27.52
CA LEU A 122 16.73 3.22 28.82
C LEU A 122 15.33 3.78 29.13
N PHE A 123 14.58 4.13 28.09
CA PHE A 123 13.27 4.76 28.17
C PHE A 123 12.29 4.03 27.26
N PRO A 124 11.00 3.95 27.61
CA PRO A 124 9.97 3.35 26.79
C PRO A 124 9.57 4.28 25.64
N LEU A 125 10.55 4.70 24.82
CA LEU A 125 10.31 5.54 23.65
C LEU A 125 9.66 4.71 22.55
N GLU A 126 8.47 5.11 22.12
CA GLU A 126 7.78 4.53 20.98
C GLU A 126 8.14 5.30 19.70
N PRO A 127 8.90 4.72 18.76
CA PRO A 127 9.19 5.39 17.50
C PRO A 127 7.90 5.52 16.67
N VAL A 128 7.58 6.75 16.25
CA VAL A 128 6.40 7.06 15.42
C VAL A 128 6.83 7.86 14.19
N SER A 129 6.29 7.48 13.03
CA SER A 129 6.52 8.16 11.75
C SER A 129 5.24 8.86 11.29
N VAL A 130 5.35 10.12 10.84
CA VAL A 130 4.21 10.86 10.26
C VAL A 130 4.09 10.67 8.74
N GLY A 131 4.98 9.87 8.13
CA GLY A 131 4.93 9.53 6.72
C GLY A 131 6.25 8.97 6.17
N ASP A 132 6.21 8.43 4.95
CA ASP A 132 7.37 7.89 4.24
C ASP A 132 8.24 9.01 3.63
N ILE A 133 8.69 9.93 4.49
CA ILE A 133 9.49 11.11 4.16
C ILE A 133 10.58 11.35 5.20
N VAL A 134 11.59 12.13 4.85
CA VAL A 134 12.65 12.58 5.78
C VAL A 134 12.48 14.07 6.03
N LEU A 135 12.37 14.44 7.31
CA LEU A 135 12.26 15.83 7.76
C LEU A 135 13.59 16.30 8.37
N ASN A 136 13.80 17.61 8.43
CA ASN A 136 15.00 18.20 9.05
C ASN A 136 15.07 17.98 10.57
N GLY A 137 13.98 17.57 11.20
CA GLY A 137 13.85 17.35 12.62
C GLY A 137 12.46 16.84 12.99
N GLY A 138 12.32 16.37 14.22
CA GLY A 138 11.08 15.83 14.74
C GLY A 138 10.00 16.86 15.05
N GLU A 139 10.28 18.17 14.99
CA GLU A 139 9.37 19.22 15.48
C GLU A 139 8.10 19.32 14.62
N SER A 140 8.21 19.27 13.30
CA SER A 140 7.03 19.26 12.43
C SER A 140 6.19 17.99 12.64
N ALA A 141 6.83 16.84 12.84
CA ALA A 141 6.14 15.59 13.12
C ALA A 141 5.45 15.61 14.50
N ALA A 142 6.12 16.15 15.52
CA ALA A 142 5.57 16.34 16.85
C ALA A 142 4.37 17.29 16.82
N LEU A 143 4.43 18.35 16.02
CA LEU A 143 3.30 19.26 15.82
C LEU A 143 2.11 18.55 15.17
N SER A 144 2.34 17.70 14.17
CA SER A 144 1.26 16.90 13.55
C SER A 144 0.60 15.96 14.56
N VAL A 145 1.39 15.28 15.41
CA VAL A 145 0.85 14.43 16.48
C VAL A 145 0.05 15.27 17.48
N LEU A 146 0.64 16.37 17.96
CA LEU A 146 0.00 17.27 18.92
C LEU A 146 -1.33 17.80 18.39
N GLU A 147 -1.37 18.28 17.15
CA GLU A 147 -2.59 18.81 16.53
C GLU A 147 -3.68 17.74 16.38
N ALA A 148 -3.31 16.55 15.87
CA ALA A 148 -4.26 15.46 15.68
C ALA A 148 -4.84 14.97 17.01
N VAL A 149 -4.00 14.83 18.05
CA VAL A 149 -4.42 14.36 19.39
C VAL A 149 -5.23 15.43 20.11
N ALA A 150 -4.76 16.68 20.13
CA ALA A 150 -5.45 17.79 20.78
C ALA A 150 -6.87 18.00 20.24
N ARG A 151 -7.05 17.79 18.93
CA ARG A 151 -8.34 17.93 18.27
C ARG A 151 -9.42 16.99 18.81
N LEU A 152 -9.04 15.79 19.26
CA LEU A 152 -9.96 14.81 19.83
C LEU A 152 -10.25 15.04 21.32
N MET A 153 -9.61 16.02 21.95
CA MET A 153 -9.80 16.29 23.37
C MET A 153 -11.16 16.93 23.64
N PRO A 154 -11.86 16.52 24.74
CA PRO A 154 -13.12 17.15 25.13
C PRO A 154 -12.99 18.67 25.25
N GLY A 155 -13.91 19.39 24.61
CA GLY A 155 -13.94 20.85 24.60
C GLY A 155 -13.04 21.53 23.55
N PHE A 156 -12.19 20.79 22.83
CA PHE A 156 -11.37 21.39 21.74
C PHE A 156 -12.23 21.80 20.55
N MET A 157 -13.07 20.88 20.07
CA MET A 157 -14.04 21.14 19.01
C MET A 157 -15.38 21.58 19.60
N GLY A 158 -15.96 22.66 19.06
CA GLY A 158 -17.14 23.30 19.65
C GLY A 158 -18.45 22.49 19.58
N LYS A 159 -18.55 21.49 18.67
CA LYS A 159 -19.68 20.55 18.60
C LYS A 159 -19.12 19.13 18.48
N GLU A 160 -19.51 18.25 19.39
CA GLU A 160 -19.05 16.85 19.44
C GLU A 160 -19.44 16.05 18.17
N GLU A 161 -20.59 16.37 17.56
CA GLU A 161 -21.11 15.69 16.34
C GLU A 161 -20.18 15.78 15.11
N SER A 162 -19.20 16.68 15.11
CA SER A 162 -18.30 16.83 13.95
C SER A 162 -17.30 15.69 13.81
N GLY A 163 -17.00 14.93 14.86
CA GLY A 163 -15.92 13.93 14.88
C GLY A 163 -16.26 12.58 14.25
N ASP A 164 -17.54 12.22 14.22
CA ASP A 164 -17.98 10.86 13.89
C ASP A 164 -18.00 10.61 12.36
N ASP A 165 -18.33 11.63 11.57
CA ASP A 165 -18.49 11.54 10.10
C ASP A 165 -17.20 11.91 9.33
N GLU A 166 -16.03 11.77 9.95
CA GLU A 166 -14.75 12.22 9.39
C GLU A 166 -13.99 11.18 8.56
N SER A 167 -13.04 11.67 7.75
CA SER A 167 -12.12 10.79 7.03
C SER A 167 -11.40 9.87 8.02
N PHE A 168 -11.25 8.61 7.63
CA PHE A 168 -10.68 7.51 8.44
C PHE A 168 -11.56 7.04 9.61
N SER A 169 -12.66 7.71 9.95
CA SER A 169 -13.47 7.30 11.11
C SER A 169 -14.14 5.93 10.94
N HIS A 170 -14.49 5.58 9.71
CA HIS A 170 -15.05 4.28 9.31
C HIS A 170 -14.20 3.57 8.24
N GLY A 171 -12.90 3.82 8.20
CA GLY A 171 -12.00 3.24 7.19
C GLY A 171 -12.20 3.77 5.77
N LEU A 172 -13.01 4.83 5.58
CA LEU A 172 -13.24 5.51 4.31
C LEU A 172 -12.87 7.00 4.41
N LEU A 173 -12.69 7.64 3.26
CA LEU A 173 -12.57 9.10 3.16
C LEU A 173 -13.95 9.77 3.26
N GLU A 174 -13.97 11.05 3.64
CA GLU A 174 -15.18 11.85 3.59
C GLU A 174 -15.71 12.06 2.15
N TYR A 175 -17.01 12.35 2.09
CA TYR A 175 -17.67 12.84 0.88
C TYR A 175 -17.26 14.29 0.58
N PRO A 176 -17.41 14.75 -0.68
CA PRO A 176 -17.13 16.14 -1.02
C PRO A 176 -18.12 17.09 -0.33
N HIS A 177 -17.60 18.16 0.25
CA HIS A 177 -18.38 19.21 0.89
C HIS A 177 -18.72 20.34 -0.09
N TYR A 178 -19.93 20.88 0.05
CA TYR A 178 -20.43 22.00 -0.72
C TYR A 178 -20.94 23.09 0.22
N THR A 179 -20.71 24.33 -0.15
CA THR A 179 -21.22 25.49 0.58
C THR A 179 -21.74 26.53 -0.42
N ARG A 180 -22.35 27.60 0.10
CA ARG A 180 -22.86 28.70 -0.71
C ARG A 180 -21.71 29.38 -1.48
N PRO A 181 -21.95 29.86 -2.72
CA PRO A 181 -23.24 29.92 -3.43
C PRO A 181 -23.67 28.60 -4.08
N GLU A 182 -24.96 28.48 -4.45
CA GLU A 182 -25.52 27.26 -5.08
C GLU A 182 -24.89 26.91 -6.44
N SER A 183 -24.39 27.92 -7.17
CA SER A 183 -23.64 27.75 -8.40
C SER A 183 -22.36 28.58 -8.32
N LEU A 184 -21.21 27.91 -8.49
CA LEU A 184 -19.89 28.51 -8.50
C LEU A 184 -19.26 28.24 -9.87
N GLU A 185 -19.03 29.30 -10.65
CA GLU A 185 -18.44 29.22 -12.00
C GLU A 185 -19.17 28.23 -12.95
N GLY A 186 -20.50 28.12 -12.81
CA GLY A 186 -21.33 27.20 -13.59
C GLY A 186 -21.40 25.78 -13.03
N LEU A 187 -20.68 25.47 -11.95
CA LEU A 187 -20.78 24.21 -11.23
C LEU A 187 -21.82 24.33 -10.12
N SER A 188 -22.89 23.53 -10.20
CA SER A 188 -23.98 23.57 -9.24
C SER A 188 -23.79 22.57 -8.10
N VAL A 189 -24.26 22.92 -6.91
CA VAL A 189 -24.37 21.99 -5.78
C VAL A 189 -25.32 20.85 -6.16
N PRO A 190 -25.00 19.57 -5.88
CA PRO A 190 -25.88 18.44 -6.18
C PRO A 190 -27.30 18.64 -5.64
N GLU A 191 -28.32 18.41 -6.48
CA GLU A 191 -29.73 18.65 -6.13
C GLU A 191 -30.18 17.88 -4.87
N VAL A 192 -29.63 16.68 -4.64
CA VAL A 192 -29.92 15.89 -3.44
C VAL A 192 -29.56 16.63 -2.15
N LEU A 193 -28.49 17.43 -2.15
CA LEU A 193 -28.08 18.23 -1.00
C LEU A 193 -28.98 19.44 -0.76
N GLN A 194 -29.79 19.82 -1.76
CA GLN A 194 -30.74 20.92 -1.69
C GLN A 194 -32.17 20.43 -1.35
N SER A 195 -32.39 19.12 -1.33
CA SER A 195 -33.73 18.52 -1.19
C SER A 195 -34.31 18.54 0.23
N GLY A 196 -33.46 18.68 1.27
CA GLY A 196 -33.86 18.55 2.67
C GLY A 196 -34.17 17.11 3.12
N ASP A 197 -34.07 16.12 2.23
CA ASP A 197 -34.29 14.71 2.56
C ASP A 197 -33.04 14.11 3.22
N HIS A 198 -33.05 14.04 4.55
CA HIS A 198 -31.92 13.54 5.34
C HIS A 198 -31.50 12.11 4.97
N ALA A 199 -32.44 11.22 4.62
CA ALA A 199 -32.12 9.85 4.27
C ALA A 199 -31.42 9.77 2.91
N ARG A 200 -31.91 10.53 1.91
CA ARG A 200 -31.26 10.61 0.59
C ARG A 200 -29.90 11.29 0.67
N ILE A 201 -29.75 12.31 1.51
CA ILE A 201 -28.47 12.98 1.73
C ILE A 201 -27.47 12.02 2.37
N ALA A 202 -27.86 11.27 3.40
CA ALA A 202 -26.99 10.28 4.04
C ALA A 202 -26.56 9.17 3.06
N GLN A 203 -27.48 8.66 2.25
CA GLN A 203 -27.17 7.69 1.20
C GLN A 203 -26.18 8.24 0.18
N TRP A 204 -26.40 9.47 -0.31
CA TRP A 204 -25.50 10.13 -1.25
C TRP A 204 -24.11 10.34 -0.64
N ARG A 205 -24.03 10.78 0.62
CA ARG A 205 -22.78 10.97 1.35
C ARG A 205 -21.98 9.65 1.44
N ARG A 206 -22.64 8.54 1.76
CA ARG A 206 -21.99 7.22 1.80
C ARG A 206 -21.46 6.80 0.43
N GLN A 207 -22.27 6.97 -0.62
CA GLN A 207 -21.85 6.63 -2.00
C GLN A 207 -20.64 7.46 -2.44
N GLU A 208 -20.64 8.77 -2.19
CA GLU A 208 -19.52 9.64 -2.54
C GLU A 208 -18.28 9.37 -1.70
N SER A 209 -18.42 9.02 -0.42
CA SER A 209 -17.31 8.58 0.44
C SER A 209 -16.62 7.33 -0.14
N VAL A 210 -17.40 6.34 -0.59
CA VAL A 210 -16.88 5.13 -1.24
C VAL A 210 -16.18 5.47 -2.56
N ARG A 211 -16.79 6.32 -3.40
CA ARG A 211 -16.20 6.78 -4.68
C ARG A 211 -14.91 7.58 -4.47
N ALA A 212 -14.90 8.47 -3.48
CA ALA A 212 -13.75 9.25 -3.07
C ALA A 212 -12.60 8.34 -2.63
N THR A 213 -12.91 7.33 -1.80
CA THR A 213 -11.93 6.34 -1.33
C THR A 213 -11.36 5.55 -2.50
N LEU A 214 -12.20 4.99 -3.37
CA LEU A 214 -11.77 4.28 -4.58
C LEU A 214 -10.85 5.14 -5.48
N ARG A 215 -11.17 6.43 -5.63
CA ARG A 215 -10.41 7.33 -6.50
C ARG A 215 -9.08 7.79 -5.88
N MET A 216 -9.04 8.04 -4.58
CA MET A 216 -7.92 8.75 -3.96
C MET A 216 -7.03 7.85 -3.13
N ARG A 217 -7.60 6.85 -2.46
CA ARG A 217 -6.92 5.93 -1.53
C ARG A 217 -7.53 4.52 -1.64
N PRO A 218 -7.52 3.89 -2.82
CA PRO A 218 -8.20 2.62 -3.06
C PRO A 218 -7.72 1.50 -2.13
N GLU A 219 -6.48 1.58 -1.65
CA GLU A 219 -5.93 0.58 -0.73
C GLU A 219 -6.65 0.53 0.62
N MET A 220 -7.35 1.61 1.02
CA MET A 220 -8.18 1.65 2.23
C MET A 220 -9.39 0.71 2.13
N LEU A 221 -9.86 0.39 0.91
CA LEU A 221 -10.99 -0.51 0.70
C LEU A 221 -10.72 -1.94 1.17
N ASN A 222 -9.44 -2.33 1.32
CA ASN A 222 -9.06 -3.66 1.81
C ASN A 222 -9.43 -3.87 3.29
N GLU A 223 -9.51 -2.79 4.07
CA GLU A 223 -9.75 -2.83 5.52
C GLU A 223 -11.09 -2.16 5.90
N ALA A 224 -11.68 -1.39 4.99
CA ALA A 224 -12.95 -0.72 5.22
C ALA A 224 -14.11 -1.72 5.37
N PRO A 225 -15.00 -1.54 6.37
CA PRO A 225 -16.24 -2.29 6.43
C PRO A 225 -17.17 -1.83 5.28
N LEU A 226 -17.34 -2.69 4.29
CA LEU A 226 -18.19 -2.46 3.12
C LEU A 226 -19.49 -3.25 3.22
N TYR A 227 -20.62 -2.57 3.07
CA TYR A 227 -21.95 -3.15 2.97
C TYR A 227 -22.32 -3.42 1.52
N ARG A 228 -23.47 -4.08 1.30
CA ARG A 228 -23.92 -4.49 -0.05
C ARG A 228 -24.07 -3.31 -1.00
N GLU A 229 -24.57 -2.19 -0.48
CA GLU A 229 -24.78 -0.93 -1.21
C GLU A 229 -23.45 -0.28 -1.61
N ASP A 230 -22.41 -0.41 -0.77
CA ASP A 230 -21.07 0.08 -1.08
C ASP A 230 -20.45 -0.74 -2.21
N VAL A 231 -20.59 -2.07 -2.17
CA VAL A 231 -20.11 -2.98 -3.22
C VAL A 231 -20.81 -2.69 -4.55
N GLN A 232 -22.12 -2.43 -4.52
CA GLN A 232 -22.86 -2.01 -5.71
C GLN A 232 -22.33 -0.68 -6.26
N THR A 233 -22.09 0.29 -5.38
CA THR A 233 -21.49 1.58 -5.76
C THR A 233 -20.12 1.39 -6.41
N LEU A 234 -19.25 0.55 -5.84
CA LEU A 234 -17.93 0.24 -6.41
C LEU A 234 -18.03 -0.49 -7.77
N ALA A 235 -19.01 -1.37 -7.93
CA ALA A 235 -19.24 -2.12 -9.17
C ALA A 235 -19.71 -1.20 -10.31
N GLU A 236 -20.57 -0.23 -9.99
CA GLU A 236 -21.13 0.75 -10.94
C GLU A 236 -20.17 1.91 -11.24
N THR A 237 -19.22 2.19 -10.34
CA THR A 237 -18.27 3.30 -10.51
C THR A 237 -17.27 3.00 -11.63
N PRO A 238 -17.21 3.84 -12.68
CA PRO A 238 -16.21 3.69 -13.73
C PRO A 238 -14.81 3.87 -13.16
N ARG A 239 -13.92 2.94 -13.49
CA ARG A 239 -12.49 3.00 -13.13
C ARG A 239 -11.64 2.41 -14.24
N ASP A 240 -10.42 2.93 -14.40
CA ASP A 240 -9.45 2.28 -15.27
C ASP A 240 -9.08 0.93 -14.67
N ARG A 241 -8.96 -0.06 -15.55
CA ARG A 241 -8.67 -1.46 -15.17
C ARG A 241 -7.42 -1.86 -15.93
N PRO A 242 -6.22 -1.62 -15.37
CA PRO A 242 -4.97 -2.02 -16.02
C PRO A 242 -4.90 -3.53 -16.26
N GLY A 243 -5.73 -4.30 -15.53
CA GLY A 243 -5.90 -5.74 -15.73
C GLY A 243 -6.06 -6.14 -17.20
N ARG A 244 -6.83 -5.40 -18.02
CA ARG A 244 -7.04 -5.75 -19.43
C ARG A 244 -5.74 -5.87 -20.24
N ASN A 245 -4.69 -5.19 -19.79
CA ASN A 245 -3.37 -5.20 -20.42
C ASN A 245 -2.44 -6.27 -19.82
N LEU A 246 -2.80 -6.90 -18.70
CA LEU A 246 -2.05 -8.01 -18.10
C LEU A 246 -2.63 -9.35 -18.54
N SER A 247 -1.80 -10.22 -19.08
CA SER A 247 -2.16 -11.59 -19.45
C SER A 247 -1.26 -12.60 -18.75
N PHE A 248 -1.80 -13.72 -18.29
CA PHE A 248 -0.99 -14.82 -17.79
C PHE A 248 -0.54 -15.73 -18.94
N CYS A 249 0.71 -16.18 -18.88
CA CYS A 249 1.25 -17.20 -19.78
C CYS A 249 1.77 -18.36 -18.93
N LEU A 250 1.02 -19.46 -18.90
CA LEU A 250 1.40 -20.66 -18.16
C LEU A 250 2.25 -21.55 -19.05
N VAL A 251 3.55 -21.57 -18.77
CA VAL A 251 4.53 -22.27 -19.61
C VAL A 251 4.69 -23.70 -19.11
N HIS A 252 4.31 -24.67 -19.96
CA HIS A 252 4.61 -26.09 -19.77
C HIS A 252 5.87 -26.54 -20.51
N TYR A 253 6.36 -25.76 -21.47
CA TYR A 253 7.64 -25.99 -22.15
C TYR A 253 8.21 -24.69 -22.75
N PRO A 254 9.54 -24.48 -22.68
CA PRO A 254 10.49 -25.26 -21.91
C PRO A 254 10.46 -24.88 -20.42
N VAL A 255 10.44 -25.88 -19.53
CA VAL A 255 10.51 -25.69 -18.07
C VAL A 255 11.62 -26.50 -17.44
N SER A 256 12.08 -26.04 -16.29
CA SER A 256 13.06 -26.75 -15.47
C SER A 256 12.42 -27.95 -14.79
N LEU A 257 13.01 -29.13 -14.98
CA LEU A 257 12.63 -30.39 -14.35
C LEU A 257 13.65 -30.84 -13.28
N GLY A 258 14.71 -30.06 -13.07
CA GLY A 258 15.83 -30.41 -12.20
C GLY A 258 17.11 -29.67 -12.59
N PRO A 259 18.22 -29.87 -11.84
CA PRO A 259 19.50 -29.27 -12.16
C PRO A 259 19.93 -29.60 -13.60
N LYS A 260 20.00 -28.56 -14.46
CA LYS A 260 20.35 -28.65 -15.89
C LYS A 260 19.41 -29.54 -16.73
N LYS A 261 18.21 -29.88 -16.26
CA LYS A 261 17.23 -30.68 -17.02
C LYS A 261 16.07 -29.79 -17.45
N ILE A 262 15.89 -29.66 -18.75
CA ILE A 262 14.80 -28.92 -19.38
C ILE A 262 13.86 -29.92 -20.06
N GLY A 263 12.55 -29.68 -19.99
CA GLY A 263 11.57 -30.53 -20.67
C GLY A 263 10.17 -29.95 -20.63
N ALA A 264 9.20 -30.79 -20.96
CA ALA A 264 7.78 -30.45 -20.91
C ALA A 264 7.14 -30.97 -19.61
N SER A 265 6.28 -30.17 -19.00
CA SER A 265 5.40 -30.60 -17.91
C SER A 265 3.99 -30.91 -18.43
N SER A 266 3.12 -31.42 -17.55
CA SER A 266 1.74 -31.71 -17.90
C SER A 266 0.80 -30.56 -17.56
N LEU A 267 -0.07 -30.23 -18.51
CA LEU A 267 -1.23 -29.37 -18.30
C LEU A 267 -2.21 -30.07 -17.36
N THR A 268 -2.69 -29.34 -16.35
CA THR A 268 -3.69 -29.87 -15.40
C THR A 268 -5.00 -29.12 -15.55
N ASN A 269 -6.12 -29.84 -15.43
CA ASN A 269 -7.44 -29.26 -15.52
C ASN A 269 -7.66 -28.14 -14.47
N LEU A 270 -7.11 -28.32 -13.27
CA LEU A 270 -7.20 -27.32 -12.20
C LEU A 270 -6.47 -26.02 -12.57
N ASP A 271 -5.29 -26.10 -13.21
CA ASP A 271 -4.55 -24.90 -13.62
C ASP A 271 -5.35 -24.07 -14.62
N ILE A 272 -6.01 -24.74 -15.58
CA ILE A 272 -6.85 -24.07 -16.57
C ILE A 272 -8.02 -23.36 -15.92
N HIS A 273 -8.76 -24.07 -15.08
CA HIS A 273 -9.96 -23.53 -14.44
C HIS A 273 -9.67 -22.42 -13.44
N ASP A 274 -8.64 -22.56 -12.60
CA ASP A 274 -8.38 -21.57 -11.55
C ASP A 274 -7.75 -20.32 -12.15
N ILE A 275 -6.76 -20.45 -13.04
CA ILE A 275 -6.08 -19.28 -13.63
C ILE A 275 -7.03 -18.52 -14.55
N ALA A 276 -7.88 -19.18 -15.34
CA ALA A 276 -8.90 -18.50 -16.12
C ALA A 276 -9.89 -17.71 -15.24
N ARG A 277 -10.27 -18.25 -14.09
CA ARG A 277 -11.13 -17.55 -13.12
C ARG A 277 -10.41 -16.39 -12.45
N ILE A 278 -9.15 -16.54 -12.09
CA ILE A 278 -8.31 -15.43 -11.57
C ILE A 278 -8.25 -14.32 -12.62
N SER A 279 -7.95 -14.65 -13.88
CA SER A 279 -7.95 -13.69 -14.98
C SER A 279 -9.29 -12.96 -15.10
N ARG A 280 -10.41 -13.67 -15.01
CA ARG A 280 -11.74 -13.04 -15.07
C ARG A 280 -12.00 -12.13 -13.87
N SER A 281 -11.67 -12.56 -12.65
CA SER A 281 -11.90 -11.80 -11.42
C SER A 281 -11.15 -10.47 -11.38
N TYR A 282 -9.89 -10.45 -11.85
CA TYR A 282 -9.07 -9.23 -11.91
C TYR A 282 -9.22 -8.46 -13.24
N ALA A 283 -10.27 -8.77 -14.02
CA ALA A 283 -10.55 -8.17 -15.32
C ALA A 283 -9.33 -8.16 -16.27
N MET A 284 -8.60 -9.28 -16.26
CA MET A 284 -7.38 -9.47 -17.03
C MET A 284 -7.63 -9.71 -18.52
N GLY A 285 -6.57 -9.61 -19.32
CA GLY A 285 -6.56 -10.08 -20.70
C GLY A 285 -6.64 -11.60 -20.81
N SER A 286 -6.36 -12.11 -22.01
CA SER A 286 -6.38 -13.55 -22.30
C SER A 286 -5.42 -14.33 -21.40
N PHE A 287 -5.75 -15.58 -21.13
CA PHE A 287 -4.88 -16.53 -20.44
C PHE A 287 -4.31 -17.53 -21.45
N TYR A 288 -2.99 -17.66 -21.49
CA TYR A 288 -2.27 -18.49 -22.46
C TYR A 288 -1.62 -19.73 -21.82
N PRO A 289 -2.24 -20.93 -21.91
CA PRO A 289 -1.56 -22.19 -21.65
C PRO A 289 -0.65 -22.54 -22.84
N VAL A 290 0.66 -22.64 -22.58
CA VAL A 290 1.68 -22.92 -23.60
C VAL A 290 2.19 -24.36 -23.46
N THR A 291 1.93 -25.20 -24.46
CA THR A 291 2.45 -26.58 -24.51
C THR A 291 2.62 -27.08 -25.94
N PRO A 292 3.76 -27.69 -26.31
CA PRO A 292 3.97 -28.29 -27.63
C PRO A 292 3.32 -29.67 -27.75
N LEU A 293 2.79 -30.21 -26.65
CA LEU A 293 2.26 -31.57 -26.60
C LEU A 293 0.84 -31.62 -27.19
N ARG A 294 0.72 -32.18 -28.39
CA ARG A 294 -0.55 -32.25 -29.15
C ARG A 294 -1.70 -32.88 -28.37
N ASP A 295 -1.44 -33.93 -27.59
CA ASP A 295 -2.49 -34.59 -26.82
C ASP A 295 -3.01 -33.70 -25.68
N GLN A 296 -2.16 -32.85 -25.09
CA GLN A 296 -2.61 -31.88 -24.09
C GLN A 296 -3.41 -30.74 -24.72
N LEU A 297 -3.03 -30.30 -25.93
CA LEU A 297 -3.81 -29.31 -26.68
C LEU A 297 -5.20 -29.84 -27.02
N ARG A 298 -5.33 -31.12 -27.44
CA ARG A 298 -6.64 -31.76 -27.68
C ARG A 298 -7.50 -31.77 -26.42
N VAL A 299 -6.93 -32.17 -25.28
CA VAL A 299 -7.65 -32.17 -23.99
C VAL A 299 -8.09 -30.75 -23.63
N LEU A 300 -7.23 -29.76 -23.82
CA LEU A 300 -7.57 -28.35 -23.58
C LEU A 300 -8.71 -27.89 -24.50
N GLU A 301 -8.66 -28.19 -25.80
CA GLU A 301 -9.72 -27.88 -26.76
C GLU A 301 -11.07 -28.52 -26.38
N GLU A 302 -11.07 -29.77 -25.91
CA GLU A 302 -12.28 -30.44 -25.44
C GLU A 302 -12.87 -29.77 -24.19
N ILE A 303 -12.02 -29.41 -23.22
CA ILE A 303 -12.43 -28.65 -22.03
C ILE A 303 -13.06 -27.33 -22.45
N LEU A 304 -12.38 -26.56 -23.31
CA LEU A 304 -12.87 -25.26 -23.77
C LEU A 304 -14.17 -25.40 -24.54
N ARG A 305 -14.29 -26.39 -25.44
CA ARG A 305 -15.52 -26.65 -26.18
C ARG A 305 -16.69 -26.98 -25.25
N HIS A 306 -16.48 -27.83 -24.25
CA HIS A 306 -17.50 -28.21 -23.28
C HIS A 306 -18.07 -27.00 -22.52
N TRP A 307 -17.22 -26.07 -22.11
CA TRP A 307 -17.63 -24.92 -21.31
C TRP A 307 -18.08 -23.70 -22.12
N THR A 308 -17.51 -23.46 -23.30
CA THR A 308 -17.83 -22.25 -24.10
C THR A 308 -18.94 -22.48 -25.13
N ARG A 309 -19.08 -23.70 -25.65
CA ARG A 309 -20.05 -24.05 -26.71
C ARG A 309 -20.90 -25.27 -26.36
N GLY A 310 -20.66 -25.90 -25.22
CA GLY A 310 -21.28 -27.15 -24.80
C GLY A 310 -22.16 -27.01 -23.56
N PRO A 311 -22.64 -28.14 -23.03
CA PRO A 311 -23.60 -28.17 -21.91
C PRO A 311 -23.05 -27.61 -20.60
N GLY A 312 -21.72 -27.55 -20.43
CA GLY A 312 -21.10 -26.95 -19.24
C GLY A 312 -21.44 -25.46 -19.12
N GLY A 313 -21.47 -24.74 -20.24
CA GLY A 313 -21.77 -23.30 -20.24
C GLY A 313 -23.22 -22.98 -19.90
N THR A 314 -24.16 -23.83 -20.33
CA THR A 314 -25.59 -23.68 -19.97
C THR A 314 -25.86 -23.88 -18.48
N GLY A 315 -25.03 -24.68 -17.79
CA GLY A 315 -25.16 -24.93 -16.35
C GLY A 315 -24.41 -23.92 -15.46
N ASN A 316 -23.41 -23.21 -15.99
CA ASN A 316 -22.63 -22.23 -15.23
C ASN A 316 -22.03 -21.15 -16.16
N ALA A 317 -22.76 -20.05 -16.33
CA ALA A 317 -22.37 -18.94 -17.20
C ALA A 317 -21.06 -18.26 -16.75
N ASP A 318 -20.83 -18.11 -15.44
CA ASP A 318 -19.62 -17.46 -14.91
C ASP A 318 -18.36 -18.23 -15.29
N ARG A 319 -18.42 -19.57 -15.19
CA ARG A 319 -17.30 -20.43 -15.58
C ARG A 319 -17.07 -20.42 -17.09
N ALA A 320 -18.14 -20.36 -17.88
CA ALA A 320 -18.03 -20.22 -19.33
C ALA A 320 -17.34 -18.92 -19.73
N GLN A 321 -17.68 -17.81 -19.07
CA GLN A 321 -17.03 -16.51 -19.29
C GLN A 321 -15.54 -16.56 -18.96
N ALA A 322 -15.17 -17.17 -17.83
CA ALA A 322 -13.76 -17.31 -17.45
C ALA A 322 -12.97 -18.13 -18.48
N LEU A 323 -13.48 -19.30 -18.88
CA LEU A 323 -12.81 -20.15 -19.86
C LEU A 323 -12.81 -19.58 -21.28
N GLY A 324 -13.72 -18.66 -21.59
CA GLY A 324 -13.68 -17.89 -22.84
C GLY A 324 -12.44 -17.02 -23.00
N LEU A 325 -11.69 -16.74 -21.92
CA LEU A 325 -10.42 -16.00 -21.96
C LEU A 325 -9.22 -16.87 -22.34
N VAL A 326 -9.38 -18.21 -22.36
CA VAL A 326 -8.26 -19.13 -22.57
C VAL A 326 -7.90 -19.19 -24.05
N GLN A 327 -6.64 -18.94 -24.37
CA GLN A 327 -6.08 -19.05 -25.71
C GLN A 327 -4.90 -20.02 -25.71
N PRO A 328 -5.10 -21.28 -26.17
CA PRO A 328 -4.02 -22.25 -26.32
C PRO A 328 -2.90 -21.73 -27.24
N ALA A 329 -1.66 -22.06 -26.93
CA ALA A 329 -0.51 -21.82 -27.81
C ALA A 329 0.48 -22.98 -27.72
N THR A 330 1.18 -23.26 -28.83
CA THR A 330 2.20 -24.31 -28.92
C THR A 330 3.57 -23.85 -28.43
N SER A 331 3.83 -22.54 -28.44
CA SER A 331 5.06 -21.92 -27.95
C SER A 331 4.81 -20.55 -27.32
N LEU A 332 5.83 -20.02 -26.61
CA LEU A 332 5.78 -18.68 -26.05
C LEU A 332 5.69 -17.62 -27.15
N GLU A 333 6.41 -17.82 -28.26
CA GLU A 333 6.41 -16.94 -29.42
C GLU A 333 5.01 -16.86 -30.06
N GLU A 334 4.29 -17.97 -30.14
CA GLU A 334 2.89 -17.99 -30.62
C GLU A 334 1.96 -17.23 -29.66
N ALA A 335 2.08 -17.42 -28.35
CA ALA A 335 1.30 -16.65 -27.38
C ALA A 335 1.58 -15.14 -27.49
N VAL A 336 2.85 -14.77 -27.65
CA VAL A 336 3.27 -13.37 -27.90
C VAL A 336 2.68 -12.85 -29.20
N ALA A 337 2.68 -13.62 -30.27
CA ALA A 337 2.09 -13.24 -31.55
C ALA A 337 0.58 -13.02 -31.44
N HIS A 338 -0.15 -13.91 -30.74
CA HIS A 338 -1.58 -13.76 -30.48
C HIS A 338 -1.89 -12.45 -29.74
N MET A 339 -1.19 -12.19 -28.62
CA MET A 339 -1.37 -10.97 -27.85
C MET A 339 -0.98 -9.71 -28.65
N THR A 340 0.07 -9.81 -29.48
CA THR A 340 0.48 -8.72 -30.37
C THR A 340 -0.60 -8.39 -31.40
N ALA A 341 -1.24 -9.40 -31.99
CA ALA A 341 -2.34 -9.20 -32.93
C ALA A 341 -3.55 -8.55 -32.26
N GLN A 342 -3.82 -8.88 -30.98
CA GLN A 342 -4.94 -8.31 -30.22
C GLN A 342 -4.70 -6.85 -29.80
N HIS A 343 -3.48 -6.49 -29.39
CA HIS A 343 -3.17 -5.17 -28.84
C HIS A 343 -2.46 -4.23 -29.83
N GLY A 344 -2.06 -4.72 -31.01
CA GLY A 344 -1.34 -3.95 -32.03
C GLY A 344 0.12 -3.66 -31.70
N THR A 345 0.62 -4.07 -30.54
CA THR A 345 2.02 -3.92 -30.12
C THR A 345 2.48 -5.16 -29.36
N ARG A 346 3.78 -5.43 -29.40
CA ARG A 346 4.38 -6.59 -28.72
C ARG A 346 4.26 -6.42 -27.19
N PRO A 347 3.76 -7.42 -26.45
CA PRO A 347 3.72 -7.36 -25.00
C PRO A 347 5.12 -7.34 -24.40
N ARG A 348 5.28 -6.63 -23.27
CA ARG A 348 6.44 -6.82 -22.39
C ARG A 348 6.29 -8.13 -21.62
N LEU A 349 7.35 -8.92 -21.56
CA LEU A 349 7.43 -10.21 -20.90
C LEU A 349 8.04 -10.07 -19.51
N VAL A 350 7.30 -10.54 -18.50
CA VAL A 350 7.76 -10.59 -17.11
C VAL A 350 7.76 -12.05 -16.66
N ALA A 351 8.86 -12.51 -16.07
CA ALA A 351 8.93 -13.84 -15.48
C ALA A 351 8.54 -13.81 -14.00
N SER A 352 7.79 -14.81 -13.52
CA SER A 352 7.77 -15.13 -12.09
C SER A 352 8.85 -16.17 -11.79
N SER A 353 9.74 -15.90 -10.83
CA SER A 353 10.76 -16.84 -10.41
C SER A 353 10.47 -17.41 -9.02
N ALA A 354 10.69 -18.70 -8.83
CA ALA A 354 10.78 -19.37 -7.52
C ALA A 354 12.20 -19.31 -6.94
N VAL A 355 13.14 -18.61 -7.58
CA VAL A 355 14.52 -18.46 -7.11
C VAL A 355 14.82 -17.00 -6.87
N TRP A 356 15.40 -16.70 -5.70
CA TRP A 356 15.84 -15.37 -5.34
C TRP A 356 17.05 -14.95 -6.19
N PRO A 357 17.08 -13.71 -6.71
CA PRO A 357 18.25 -13.22 -7.45
C PRO A 357 19.46 -13.09 -6.51
N ALA A 358 20.62 -13.57 -6.95
CA ALA A 358 21.88 -13.40 -6.23
C ALA A 358 22.55 -12.06 -6.59
N LYS A 359 23.08 -11.35 -5.60
CA LYS A 359 23.98 -10.20 -5.86
C LYS A 359 25.28 -10.71 -6.50
N GLY A 360 25.69 -10.12 -7.63
CA GLY A 360 27.06 -10.24 -8.16
C GLY A 360 27.42 -11.49 -8.98
N LYS A 361 26.56 -12.50 -9.14
CA LYS A 361 26.76 -13.52 -10.19
C LYS A 361 26.25 -12.95 -11.50
N ALA A 362 27.16 -12.42 -12.33
CA ALA A 362 26.95 -11.98 -13.72
C ALA A 362 25.45 -11.78 -14.02
N SER A 363 24.86 -10.73 -13.45
CA SER A 363 23.53 -10.31 -13.82
C SER A 363 23.60 -10.10 -15.32
N GLN A 364 23.02 -11.02 -16.10
CA GLN A 364 22.85 -10.82 -17.53
C GLN A 364 22.29 -9.39 -17.68
N PRO A 365 22.96 -8.52 -18.45
CA PRO A 365 22.60 -7.11 -18.53
C PRO A 365 21.13 -7.01 -18.94
N GLY A 366 20.29 -6.46 -18.05
CA GLY A 366 18.85 -6.27 -18.30
C GLY A 366 17.90 -6.87 -17.26
N ARG A 367 18.28 -7.87 -16.47
CA ARG A 367 17.37 -8.49 -15.47
C ARG A 367 17.37 -7.76 -14.12
N MET A 368 16.72 -6.61 -14.08
CA MET A 368 16.48 -5.91 -12.81
C MET A 368 15.33 -6.60 -12.05
N PRO A 369 15.47 -6.90 -10.74
CA PRO A 369 14.35 -7.40 -9.95
C PRO A 369 13.19 -6.40 -9.99
N MET A 370 12.02 -6.85 -10.43
CA MET A 370 10.83 -6.00 -10.51
C MET A 370 9.96 -6.16 -9.27
N THR A 371 9.24 -5.09 -8.94
CA THR A 371 8.15 -5.11 -7.98
C THR A 371 6.80 -5.27 -8.70
N PRO A 372 5.75 -5.74 -8.00
CA PRO A 372 4.39 -5.73 -8.55
C PRO A 372 3.93 -4.35 -9.05
N ARG A 373 4.38 -3.26 -8.39
CA ARG A 373 4.11 -1.88 -8.80
C ARG A 373 4.73 -1.54 -10.14
N ASP A 374 5.93 -2.03 -10.43
CA ASP A 374 6.59 -1.81 -11.73
C ASP A 374 5.81 -2.48 -12.86
N VAL A 375 5.29 -3.69 -12.61
CA VAL A 375 4.46 -4.43 -13.58
C VAL A 375 3.13 -3.72 -13.82
N ARG A 376 2.48 -3.20 -12.77
CA ARG A 376 1.27 -2.38 -12.92
C ARG A 376 1.53 -1.16 -13.79
N ARG A 377 2.62 -0.43 -13.53
CA ARG A 377 3.02 0.74 -14.33
C ARG A 377 3.24 0.40 -15.81
N TRP A 378 3.71 -0.81 -16.10
CA TRP A 378 3.81 -1.28 -17.49
C TRP A 378 2.44 -1.57 -18.10
N CYS A 379 1.49 -2.11 -17.33
CA CYS A 379 0.12 -2.32 -17.77
C CYS A 379 -0.57 -0.99 -18.13
N ASP A 380 -0.25 0.11 -17.45
CA ASP A 380 -0.75 1.45 -17.81
C ASP A 380 -0.19 1.96 -19.16
N GLN A 381 0.97 1.44 -19.57
CA GLN A 381 1.66 1.84 -20.80
C GLN A 381 1.34 0.94 -22.00
N GLY A 382 0.85 -0.28 -21.78
CA GLY A 382 0.57 -1.23 -22.84
C GLY A 382 0.49 -2.68 -22.36
N PRO A 383 0.42 -3.65 -23.29
CA PRO A 383 0.26 -5.05 -22.97
C PRO A 383 1.48 -5.64 -22.24
N VAL A 384 1.22 -6.44 -21.21
CA VAL A 384 2.20 -7.18 -20.41
C VAL A 384 1.77 -8.64 -20.31
N MET A 385 2.72 -9.54 -20.51
CA MET A 385 2.53 -10.98 -20.33
C MET A 385 3.38 -11.46 -19.15
N LEU A 386 2.72 -11.99 -18.13
CA LEU A 386 3.36 -12.57 -16.96
C LEU A 386 3.51 -14.09 -17.16
N CYS A 387 4.74 -14.51 -17.43
CA CYS A 387 5.15 -15.89 -17.63
C CYS A 387 5.27 -16.62 -16.29
N LEU A 388 4.46 -17.65 -16.11
CA LEU A 388 4.43 -18.53 -14.94
C LEU A 388 5.02 -19.89 -15.33
N GLY A 389 6.10 -20.27 -14.65
CA GLY A 389 6.73 -21.58 -14.85
C GLY A 389 6.01 -22.68 -14.09
N THR A 390 5.89 -23.83 -14.73
CA THR A 390 5.43 -25.08 -14.09
C THR A 390 6.61 -25.95 -13.66
N ALA A 391 6.36 -27.12 -13.06
CA ALA A 391 7.38 -28.00 -12.50
C ALA A 391 8.31 -27.26 -11.51
N GLN A 392 9.61 -27.15 -11.78
CA GLN A 392 10.57 -26.42 -10.92
C GLN A 392 10.82 -24.97 -11.38
N GLY A 393 10.02 -24.46 -12.33
CA GLY A 393 10.08 -23.09 -12.82
C GLY A 393 10.43 -22.98 -14.30
N LEU A 394 10.54 -21.75 -14.79
CA LEU A 394 10.87 -21.44 -16.19
C LEU A 394 12.28 -21.90 -16.54
N ALA A 395 12.47 -22.39 -17.77
CA ALA A 395 13.80 -22.69 -18.28
C ALA A 395 14.60 -21.40 -18.56
N PRO A 396 15.95 -21.45 -18.54
CA PRO A 396 16.80 -20.28 -18.78
C PRO A 396 16.46 -19.52 -20.07
N GLU A 397 16.10 -20.23 -21.14
CA GLU A 397 15.80 -19.64 -22.44
C GLU A 397 14.53 -18.77 -22.39
N VAL A 398 13.52 -19.17 -21.62
CA VAL A 398 12.31 -18.34 -21.43
C VAL A 398 12.62 -17.12 -20.58
N LEU A 399 13.44 -17.29 -19.54
CA LEU A 399 13.88 -16.16 -18.72
C LEU A 399 14.69 -15.14 -19.54
N GLU A 400 15.42 -15.57 -20.57
CA GLU A 400 16.22 -14.69 -21.45
C GLU A 400 15.36 -13.84 -22.38
N GLN A 401 14.15 -14.30 -22.69
CA GLN A 401 13.18 -13.51 -23.44
C GLN A 401 12.45 -12.45 -22.60
N CYS A 402 12.52 -12.54 -21.26
CA CYS A 402 11.79 -11.64 -20.36
C CYS A 402 12.58 -10.34 -20.06
N GLU A 403 11.94 -9.18 -20.18
CA GLU A 403 12.53 -7.89 -19.82
C GLU A 403 12.63 -7.66 -18.30
N GLY A 404 11.96 -8.48 -17.49
CA GLY A 404 12.07 -8.41 -16.04
C GLY A 404 11.65 -9.67 -15.30
N THR A 405 11.97 -9.73 -14.01
CA THR A 405 11.64 -10.88 -13.17
C THR A 405 11.07 -10.44 -11.84
N LEU A 406 9.86 -10.91 -11.53
CA LEU A 406 9.25 -10.78 -10.21
C LEU A 406 9.92 -11.75 -9.24
N ARG A 407 10.25 -11.21 -8.06
CA ARG A 407 10.81 -11.98 -6.95
C ARG A 407 9.80 -13.02 -6.42
N PRO A 408 10.28 -14.09 -5.75
CA PRO A 408 9.39 -15.05 -5.09
C PRO A 408 8.43 -14.41 -4.09
N VAL A 409 7.31 -15.09 -3.82
CA VAL A 409 6.17 -14.51 -3.11
C VAL A 409 6.49 -14.16 -1.65
N ARG A 410 7.31 -14.94 -0.94
CA ARG A 410 7.66 -14.75 0.49
C ARG A 410 9.12 -15.11 0.77
N PHE A 411 9.73 -14.40 1.72
CA PHE A 411 11.12 -14.59 2.18
C PHE A 411 11.26 -15.78 3.14
N LEU A 412 10.76 -16.95 2.75
CA LEU A 412 10.85 -18.18 3.52
C LEU A 412 11.70 -19.21 2.76
N GLY A 413 12.30 -20.15 3.49
CA GLY A 413 13.05 -21.25 2.89
C GLY A 413 12.18 -22.21 2.06
N TYR A 414 10.88 -22.26 2.34
CA TYR A 414 9.91 -23.00 1.56
C TYR A 414 9.43 -22.19 0.34
N ASN A 415 9.71 -22.69 -0.86
CA ASN A 415 9.40 -21.99 -2.12
C ASN A 415 8.67 -22.86 -3.15
N HIS A 416 7.84 -23.79 -2.67
CA HIS A 416 7.11 -24.76 -3.48
C HIS A 416 5.60 -24.50 -3.44
N LEU A 417 5.20 -23.29 -3.86
CA LEU A 417 3.78 -22.92 -3.96
C LEU A 417 3.16 -23.47 -5.26
N SER A 418 1.89 -23.86 -5.23
CA SER A 418 1.19 -24.19 -6.48
C SER A 418 1.16 -22.98 -7.42
N VAL A 419 1.28 -23.22 -8.74
CA VAL A 419 1.28 -22.13 -9.72
C VAL A 419 -0.01 -21.31 -9.69
N ARG A 420 -1.15 -21.95 -9.36
CA ARG A 420 -2.47 -21.30 -9.21
C ARG A 420 -2.50 -20.34 -8.03
N SER A 421 -1.96 -20.76 -6.89
CA SER A 421 -1.83 -19.88 -5.71
C SER A 421 -0.84 -18.75 -5.96
N ALA A 422 0.26 -19.02 -6.68
CA ALA A 422 1.21 -17.99 -7.08
C ALA A 422 0.55 -16.97 -8.01
N ALA A 423 -0.21 -17.43 -9.02
CA ALA A 423 -0.96 -16.58 -9.93
C ALA A 423 -1.94 -15.66 -9.20
N ALA A 424 -2.74 -16.21 -8.26
CA ALA A 424 -3.69 -15.42 -7.47
C ALA A 424 -2.99 -14.30 -6.66
N ILE A 425 -1.91 -14.64 -5.95
CA ILE A 425 -1.18 -13.66 -5.13
C ILE A 425 -0.48 -12.62 -6.01
N LEU A 426 0.04 -13.01 -7.17
CA LEU A 426 0.68 -12.07 -8.10
C LEU A 426 -0.36 -11.15 -8.75
N ALA A 427 -1.51 -11.68 -9.19
CA ALA A 427 -2.62 -10.86 -9.69
C ALA A 427 -3.04 -9.83 -8.63
N ASP A 428 -3.24 -10.26 -7.39
CA ASP A 428 -3.63 -9.37 -6.29
C ASP A 428 -2.61 -8.27 -6.01
N ARG A 429 -1.33 -8.62 -5.89
CA ARG A 429 -0.25 -7.64 -5.65
C ARG A 429 -0.06 -6.66 -6.81
N ILE A 430 -0.32 -7.09 -8.04
CA ILE A 430 -0.16 -6.26 -9.24
C ILE A 430 -1.40 -5.42 -9.46
N LEU A 431 -2.60 -6.00 -9.38
CA LEU A 431 -3.87 -5.43 -9.87
C LEU A 431 -4.92 -5.17 -8.78
N GLY A 432 -4.66 -5.47 -7.51
CA GLY A 432 -5.59 -5.16 -6.41
C GLY A 432 -6.03 -3.70 -6.42
N ASP A 433 -6.92 -3.32 -5.50
CA ASP A 433 -7.46 -1.96 -5.43
C ASP A 433 -6.36 -0.96 -5.01
N TYR A 434 -5.52 -0.58 -5.97
CA TYR A 434 -4.39 0.32 -5.82
C TYR A 434 -4.40 1.35 -6.94
N TYR A 435 -3.87 2.53 -6.65
CA TYR A 435 -3.55 3.54 -7.66
C TYR A 435 -2.19 3.32 -8.31
#